data_AF-B7P4E0-F1
#
_entry.id   AF-B7P4E0-F1
#
_cell.length_a   1.000
_cell.length_b   1.000
_cell.length_c   1.000
_cell.angle_alpha   90.00
_cell.angle_beta   90.00
_cell.angle_gamma   90.00
#
_symmetry.space_group_name_H-M   'P 1'
#
loop_
_entity.id
_entity.type
_entity.pdbx_description
1 polymer ?
#
loop_
_entity_poly.entity_id
_entity_poly.type
_entity_poly.pdbx_seq_one_letter_code
_entity_poly.pdbx_strand_id
1 'polypeptide(L)'
;MFPHLLRDSLLKPRRDNFDHLDKNPPVDDVYFLESFVPPVYAAVDAIEMHRESHHPTVLDDADAFLYAFVELDLSTKKKNRYRDNFAGTVLFNHGFEFTKRQKRILVLCKNTDLATEALEAGAEVAGGSSVIKRILTGELDTKRFDHVLAHVDIMADLPQLRGLLKTKLPSAANGGYCAPF
;
A
#
# COMPACT_ATOMS: atom_id res chain seq x y z
N MET A 1 7.57 20.14 26.52
CA MET A 1 8.24 21.00 25.53
C MET A 1 9.21 20.15 24.73
N PHE A 2 8.76 19.45 23.68
CA PHE A 2 9.49 19.10 22.44
C PHE A 2 8.54 18.42 21.42
N PRO A 3 7.46 19.08 20.92
CA PRO A 3 6.52 18.43 19.99
C PRO A 3 6.68 18.87 18.53
N HIS A 4 7.77 19.58 18.19
CA HIS A 4 7.94 20.23 16.88
C HIS A 4 9.14 19.73 16.06
N LEU A 5 9.94 18.80 16.59
CA LEU A 5 11.14 18.26 15.92
C LEU A 5 11.02 16.80 15.45
N LEU A 6 9.92 16.11 15.76
CA LEU A 6 9.68 14.71 15.37
C LEU A 6 8.90 14.54 14.06
N ARG A 7 8.41 15.63 13.45
CA ARG A 7 7.51 15.55 12.28
C ARG A 7 8.22 15.48 10.92
N ASP A 8 9.46 15.96 10.82
CA ASP A 8 10.12 16.14 9.52
C ASP A 8 11.27 15.15 9.20
N SER A 9 11.61 14.19 10.07
CA SER A 9 12.83 13.36 9.91
C SER A 9 12.70 11.84 10.04
N LEU A 10 11.57 11.28 10.48
CA LEU A 10 11.56 9.90 11.03
C LEU A 10 11.10 8.76 10.11
N LEU A 11 10.58 9.04 8.92
CA LEU A 11 10.07 8.00 8.00
C LEU A 11 10.74 8.01 6.62
N LYS A 12 11.97 8.51 6.53
CA LYS A 12 12.79 8.21 5.34
C LYS A 12 13.47 6.88 5.60
N PRO A 13 13.30 5.86 4.73
CA PRO A 13 14.09 4.64 4.84
C PRO A 13 15.56 5.04 4.74
N ARG A 14 16.26 5.02 5.88
CA ARG A 14 17.70 5.22 5.92
C ARG A 14 18.30 3.84 5.70
N ARG A 15 19.03 3.67 4.59
CA ARG A 15 19.85 2.49 4.40
C ARG A 15 21.02 2.60 5.35
N ASP A 16 20.93 1.89 6.47
CA ASP A 16 22.04 1.79 7.41
C ASP A 16 23.03 0.74 6.89
N ASN A 17 24.26 1.18 6.63
CA ASN A 17 25.33 0.29 6.21
C ASN A 17 26.03 -0.26 7.46
N PHE A 18 25.86 -1.55 7.76
CA PHE A 18 26.47 -2.19 8.93
C PHE A 18 27.82 -2.88 8.63
N ASP A 19 28.38 -2.70 7.43
CA ASP A 19 29.63 -3.39 7.02
C ASP A 19 30.84 -3.05 7.90
N HIS A 20 30.82 -1.89 8.55
CA HIS A 20 31.90 -1.38 9.40
C HIS A 20 31.74 -1.74 10.89
N LEU A 21 30.64 -2.39 11.27
CA LEU A 21 30.34 -2.76 12.65
C LEU A 21 30.81 -4.19 12.95
N ASP A 22 31.14 -4.42 14.21
CA ASP A 22 31.49 -5.75 14.68
C ASP A 22 30.25 -6.66 14.73
N LYS A 23 30.36 -7.81 14.04
CA LYS A 23 29.26 -8.80 13.89
C LYS A 23 29.21 -9.79 15.05
N ASN A 24 30.29 -9.91 15.80
CA ASN A 24 30.34 -10.76 16.97
C ASN A 24 29.58 -10.08 18.11
N PRO A 25 28.80 -10.82 18.92
CA PRO A 25 28.17 -10.22 20.08
C PRO A 25 29.24 -9.66 21.04
N PRO A 26 28.92 -8.56 21.74
CA PRO A 26 29.83 -7.99 22.73
C PRO A 26 30.11 -9.01 23.83
N VAL A 27 31.39 -9.13 24.21
CA VAL A 27 31.84 -10.06 25.26
C VAL A 27 31.66 -9.44 26.65
N ASP A 28 31.82 -8.13 26.74
CA ASP A 28 31.73 -7.37 27.98
C ASP A 28 30.28 -6.95 28.27
N ASP A 29 29.94 -6.85 29.57
CA ASP A 29 28.63 -6.36 30.04
C ASP A 29 28.39 -4.88 29.69
N VAL A 30 29.46 -4.12 29.42
CA VAL A 30 29.41 -2.70 29.06
C VAL A 30 30.14 -2.48 27.75
N TYR A 31 29.40 -2.07 26.73
CA TYR A 31 29.92 -1.84 25.38
C TYR A 31 29.23 -0.65 24.72
N PHE A 32 29.87 -0.11 23.67
CA PHE A 32 29.30 0.97 22.88
C PHE A 32 28.35 0.41 21.81
N LEU A 33 27.08 0.81 21.86
CA LEU A 33 26.06 0.37 20.89
C LEU A 33 26.43 0.68 19.44
N GLU A 34 27.16 1.78 19.20
CA GLU A 34 27.58 2.21 17.86
C GLU A 34 28.70 1.36 17.26
N SER A 35 29.33 0.47 18.03
CA SER A 35 30.43 -0.38 17.54
C SER A 35 29.96 -1.76 17.07
N PHE A 36 28.74 -2.16 17.44
CA PHE A 36 28.21 -3.51 17.19
C PHE A 36 26.96 -3.48 16.32
N VAL A 37 26.78 -4.53 15.52
CA VAL A 37 25.55 -4.69 14.73
C VAL A 37 24.34 -4.82 15.68
N PRO A 38 23.23 -4.08 15.44
CA PRO A 38 22.02 -4.24 16.22
C PRO A 38 21.51 -5.69 16.23
N PRO A 39 20.95 -6.17 17.35
CA PRO A 39 20.41 -7.51 17.43
C PRO A 39 19.26 -7.70 16.42
N VAL A 40 19.25 -8.85 15.76
CA VAL A 40 18.18 -9.23 14.83
C VAL A 40 17.16 -10.06 15.59
N TYR A 41 15.93 -9.55 15.67
CA TYR A 41 14.82 -10.22 16.34
C TYR A 41 13.96 -11.00 15.35
N ALA A 42 13.31 -12.06 15.82
CA ALA A 42 12.23 -12.66 15.07
C ALA A 42 11.05 -11.67 14.97
N ALA A 43 10.28 -11.78 13.89
CA ALA A 43 9.14 -10.88 13.66
C ALA A 43 8.10 -10.95 14.78
N VAL A 44 7.89 -12.14 15.37
CA VAL A 44 6.94 -12.35 16.47
C VAL A 44 7.38 -11.57 17.71
N ASP A 45 8.62 -11.75 18.13
CA ASP A 45 9.20 -11.07 19.29
C ASP A 45 9.20 -9.55 19.10
N ALA A 46 9.53 -9.07 17.90
CA ALA A 46 9.48 -7.65 17.57
C ALA A 46 8.08 -7.06 17.74
N ILE A 47 7.04 -7.80 17.35
CA ILE A 47 5.65 -7.37 17.53
C ILE A 47 5.29 -7.31 19.02
N GLU A 48 5.72 -8.27 19.83
CA GLU A 48 5.49 -8.28 21.28
C GLU A 48 6.19 -7.12 21.97
N MET A 49 7.46 -6.85 21.66
CA MET A 49 8.20 -5.70 22.16
C MET A 49 7.52 -4.36 21.80
N HIS A 50 6.96 -4.25 20.58
CA HIS A 50 6.17 -3.09 20.20
C HIS A 50 4.89 -2.96 21.03
N ARG A 51 4.19 -4.06 21.34
CA ARG A 51 3.00 -4.05 22.22
C ARG A 51 3.34 -3.61 23.64
N GLU A 52 4.45 -4.09 24.19
CA GLU A 52 4.92 -3.70 25.52
C GLU A 52 5.28 -2.21 25.58
N SER A 53 5.95 -1.71 24.55
CA SER A 53 6.34 -0.30 24.45
C SER A 53 5.12 0.63 24.40
N HIS A 54 4.03 0.20 23.76
CA HIS A 54 2.78 0.96 23.63
C HIS A 54 1.77 0.68 24.75
N HIS A 55 2.18 -0.01 25.82
CA HIS A 55 1.34 -0.25 26.99
C HIS A 55 0.88 1.09 27.62
N PRO A 56 -0.34 1.17 28.19
CA PRO A 56 -0.88 2.39 28.82
C PRO A 56 0.01 3.03 29.89
N THR A 57 0.87 2.23 30.53
CA THR A 57 1.82 2.71 31.55
C THR A 57 3.07 3.37 30.95
N VAL A 58 3.35 3.17 29.65
CA VAL A 58 4.59 3.59 29.00
C VAL A 58 4.35 4.73 28.02
N LEU A 59 3.84 4.42 26.82
CA LEU A 59 3.55 5.40 25.77
C LEU A 59 2.06 5.72 25.63
N ASP A 60 1.18 4.85 26.15
CA ASP A 60 -0.28 5.02 26.11
C ASP A 60 -0.85 5.30 24.71
N ASP A 61 -0.42 4.50 23.73
CA ASP A 61 -0.89 4.60 22.34
C ASP A 61 -1.07 3.21 21.73
N ALA A 62 -2.10 2.50 22.21
CA ALA A 62 -2.38 1.12 21.79
C ALA A 62 -2.82 1.00 20.32
N ASP A 63 -3.30 2.09 19.71
CA ASP A 63 -3.79 2.13 18.33
C ASP A 63 -2.72 2.61 17.33
N ALA A 64 -1.46 2.74 17.77
CA ALA A 64 -0.36 3.17 16.92
C ALA A 64 -0.12 2.21 15.73
N PHE A 65 0.15 2.78 14.56
CA PHE A 65 0.47 1.98 13.37
C PHE A 65 1.88 1.41 13.45
N LEU A 66 2.00 0.12 13.14
CA LEU A 66 3.29 -0.55 12.94
C LEU A 66 3.77 -0.35 11.48
N TYR A 67 4.94 0.26 11.32
CA TYR A 67 5.58 0.43 10.01
C TYR A 67 6.69 -0.60 9.82
N ALA A 68 6.64 -1.34 8.72
CA ALA A 68 7.71 -2.23 8.31
C ALA A 68 8.48 -1.62 7.14
N PHE A 69 9.80 -1.49 7.29
CA PHE A 69 10.69 -1.09 6.20
C PHE A 69 11.34 -2.33 5.61
N VAL A 70 11.14 -2.55 4.31
CA VAL A 70 11.70 -3.70 3.59
C VAL A 70 12.58 -3.18 2.47
N GLU A 71 13.87 -3.50 2.54
CA GLU A 71 14.80 -3.28 1.44
C GLU A 71 14.84 -4.54 0.57
N LEU A 72 14.62 -4.35 -0.73
CA LEU A 72 14.67 -5.42 -1.72
C LEU A 72 15.81 -5.14 -2.68
N ASP A 73 16.70 -6.13 -2.85
CA ASP A 73 17.70 -6.07 -3.92
C ASP A 73 17.03 -6.39 -5.27
N LEU A 74 16.89 -5.34 -6.10
CA LEU A 74 16.32 -5.43 -7.45
C LEU A 74 17.39 -5.59 -8.53
N SER A 75 18.63 -5.90 -8.16
CA SER A 75 19.72 -6.13 -9.11
C SER A 75 19.44 -7.34 -10.01
N THR A 76 19.82 -7.22 -11.29
CA THR A 76 19.78 -8.35 -12.23
C THR A 76 21.19 -8.88 -12.49
N LYS A 77 21.30 -10.02 -13.20
CA LYS A 77 22.59 -10.63 -13.56
C LYS A 77 23.56 -9.68 -14.30
N LYS A 78 23.05 -8.61 -14.92
CA LYS A 78 23.87 -7.60 -15.60
C LYS A 78 24.11 -6.41 -14.67
N LYS A 79 25.38 -6.11 -14.40
CA LYS A 79 25.84 -4.92 -13.66
C LYS A 79 25.25 -3.67 -14.35
N ASN A 80 24.50 -2.84 -13.61
CA ASN A 80 23.73 -1.67 -14.06
C ASN A 80 22.35 -1.90 -14.70
N ARG A 81 21.82 -3.14 -14.73
CA ARG A 81 20.41 -3.36 -15.06
C ARG A 81 19.66 -3.73 -13.78
N TYR A 82 18.76 -2.86 -13.37
CA TYR A 82 17.82 -3.12 -12.27
C TYR A 82 16.50 -3.63 -12.83
N ARG A 83 15.71 -4.30 -11.99
CA ARG A 83 14.31 -4.57 -12.33
C ARG A 83 13.50 -3.29 -12.31
N ASP A 84 12.51 -3.25 -13.19
CA ASP A 84 11.54 -2.17 -13.22
C ASP A 84 10.71 -2.15 -11.93
N ASN A 85 10.19 -0.98 -11.58
CA ASN A 85 9.29 -0.82 -10.46
C ASN A 85 8.07 -1.73 -10.66
N PHE A 86 7.72 -2.48 -9.62
CA PHE A 86 6.51 -3.28 -9.60
C PHE A 86 5.52 -2.67 -8.60
N ALA A 87 4.24 -2.79 -8.93
CA ALA A 87 3.14 -2.45 -8.05
C ALA A 87 2.27 -3.69 -7.91
N GLY A 88 1.75 -3.92 -6.71
CA GLY A 88 0.86 -5.02 -6.40
C GLY A 88 -0.08 -4.61 -5.27
N THR A 89 -1.22 -5.29 -5.20
CA THR A 89 -2.16 -5.12 -4.10
C THR A 89 -2.03 -6.31 -3.17
N VAL A 90 -1.93 -6.05 -1.87
CA VAL A 90 -1.89 -7.08 -0.82
C VAL A 90 -3.16 -6.96 0.00
N LEU A 91 -3.80 -8.10 0.24
CA LEU A 91 -4.90 -8.19 1.19
C LEU A 91 -4.33 -8.52 2.57
N PHE A 92 -4.65 -7.70 3.56
CA PHE A 92 -4.33 -8.01 4.94
C PHE A 92 -5.40 -8.95 5.51
N ASN A 93 -4.98 -10.06 6.14
CA ASN A 93 -5.91 -10.99 6.79
C ASN A 93 -6.72 -10.31 7.91
N HIS A 94 -6.09 -9.34 8.58
CA HIS A 94 -6.73 -8.50 9.59
C HIS A 94 -6.78 -7.08 9.04
N GLY A 95 -7.98 -6.64 8.65
CA GLY A 95 -8.19 -5.28 8.18
C GLY A 95 -8.03 -4.28 9.31
N PHE A 96 -7.36 -3.17 9.05
CA PHE A 96 -7.29 -2.01 9.93
C PHE A 96 -7.51 -0.73 9.12
N GLU A 97 -8.07 0.29 9.76
CA GLU A 97 -8.38 1.55 9.10
C GLU A 97 -7.14 2.45 9.01
N PHE A 98 -6.37 2.31 7.93
CA PHE A 98 -5.18 3.16 7.72
C PHE A 98 -5.52 4.63 7.42
N THR A 99 -6.73 4.92 6.95
CA THR A 99 -7.14 6.28 6.61
C THR A 99 -8.61 6.46 6.95
N LYS A 100 -8.95 7.54 7.67
CA LYS A 100 -10.35 7.91 7.99
C LYS A 100 -11.21 8.22 6.76
N ARG A 101 -10.60 8.27 5.56
CA ARG A 101 -11.29 8.51 4.30
C ARG A 101 -11.73 7.17 3.72
N GLN A 102 -13.03 7.04 3.49
CA GLN A 102 -13.59 5.91 2.74
C GLN A 102 -12.99 5.88 1.33
N LYS A 103 -12.51 4.70 0.92
CA LYS A 103 -11.97 4.50 -0.42
C LYS A 103 -13.11 4.64 -1.43
N ARG A 104 -12.91 5.50 -2.43
CA ARG A 104 -13.89 5.75 -3.48
C ARG A 104 -13.65 4.80 -4.64
N ILE A 105 -14.63 3.94 -4.91
CA ILE A 105 -14.53 2.87 -5.92
C ILE A 105 -15.50 3.15 -7.06
N LEU A 106 -14.97 3.14 -8.28
CA LEU A 106 -15.72 3.21 -9.54
C LEU A 106 -15.77 1.82 -10.17
N VAL A 107 -16.96 1.32 -10.49
CA VAL A 107 -17.14 0.01 -11.12
C VAL A 107 -17.78 0.18 -12.51
N LEU A 108 -17.13 -0.40 -13.52
CA LEU A 108 -17.59 -0.36 -14.92
C LEU A 108 -18.17 -1.72 -15.32
N CYS A 109 -19.49 -1.79 -15.50
CA CYS A 109 -20.23 -3.00 -15.88
C CYS A 109 -21.30 -2.68 -16.92
N LYS A 110 -21.48 -3.52 -17.95
CA LYS A 110 -22.60 -3.37 -18.90
C LYS A 110 -23.92 -3.88 -18.35
N ASN A 111 -23.88 -4.98 -17.59
CA ASN A 111 -25.05 -5.57 -16.96
C ASN A 111 -25.54 -4.68 -15.80
N THR A 112 -26.84 -4.41 -15.78
CA THR A 112 -27.50 -3.64 -14.72
C THR A 112 -27.50 -4.38 -13.39
N ASP A 113 -27.60 -5.70 -13.41
CA ASP A 113 -27.70 -6.52 -12.19
C ASP A 113 -26.36 -6.54 -11.44
N LEU A 114 -25.26 -6.66 -12.20
CA LEU A 114 -23.91 -6.54 -11.64
C LEU A 114 -23.61 -5.11 -11.14
N ALA A 115 -24.22 -4.09 -11.77
CA ALA A 115 -24.07 -2.72 -11.31
C ALA A 115 -24.81 -2.50 -9.98
N THR A 116 -25.98 -3.09 -9.78
CA THR A 116 -26.69 -3.03 -8.50
C THR A 116 -25.94 -3.78 -7.40
N GLU A 117 -25.44 -4.98 -7.69
CA GLU A 117 -24.62 -5.75 -6.73
C GLU A 117 -23.36 -4.98 -6.33
N ALA A 118 -22.70 -4.31 -7.28
CA ALA A 118 -21.53 -3.49 -6.99
C ALA A 118 -21.85 -2.29 -6.08
N LEU A 119 -23.01 -1.65 -6.25
CA LEU A 119 -23.46 -0.57 -5.37
C LEU A 119 -23.77 -1.09 -3.96
N GLU A 120 -24.41 -2.26 -3.85
CA GLU A 120 -24.67 -2.93 -2.57
C GLU A 120 -23.38 -3.34 -1.86
N ALA A 121 -22.35 -3.74 -2.61
CA ALA A 121 -21.02 -4.04 -2.09
C ALA A 121 -20.22 -2.79 -1.66
N GLY A 122 -20.78 -1.58 -1.81
CA GLY A 122 -20.17 -0.33 -1.36
C GLY A 122 -19.38 0.45 -2.43
N ALA A 123 -19.62 0.19 -3.72
CA ALA A 123 -19.13 1.08 -4.77
C ALA A 123 -19.83 2.45 -4.72
N GLU A 124 -19.10 3.53 -4.99
CA GLU A 124 -19.67 4.88 -5.02
C GLU A 124 -20.44 5.12 -6.32
N VAL A 125 -19.90 4.62 -7.43
CA VAL A 125 -20.53 4.73 -8.75
C VAL A 125 -20.34 3.40 -9.48
N ALA A 126 -21.44 2.84 -9.96
CA ALA A 126 -21.44 1.69 -10.85
C ALA A 126 -22.21 2.01 -12.14
N GLY A 127 -21.71 1.53 -13.28
CA GLY A 127 -22.46 1.59 -14.53
C GLY A 127 -21.63 1.31 -15.77
N GLY A 128 -22.30 1.28 -16.92
CA GLY A 128 -21.69 0.91 -18.19
C GLY A 128 -21.34 2.10 -19.06
N SER A 129 -21.87 2.10 -20.29
CA SER A 129 -21.62 3.14 -21.29
C SER A 129 -22.09 4.54 -20.86
N SER A 130 -23.11 4.64 -20.01
CA SER A 130 -23.57 5.93 -19.47
C SER A 130 -22.51 6.61 -18.60
N VAL A 131 -21.87 5.86 -17.72
CA VAL A 131 -20.80 6.35 -16.83
C VAL A 131 -19.55 6.69 -17.63
N ILE A 132 -19.20 5.88 -18.64
CA ILE A 132 -18.08 6.17 -19.55
C ILE A 132 -18.28 7.51 -20.26
N LYS A 133 -19.49 7.77 -20.79
CA LYS A 133 -19.79 9.06 -21.43
C LYS A 133 -19.63 10.24 -20.47
N ARG A 134 -20.10 10.11 -19.23
CA ARG A 134 -19.96 11.15 -18.19
C ARG A 134 -18.51 11.40 -17.78
N ILE A 135 -17.66 10.38 -17.84
CA ILE A 135 -16.21 10.52 -17.64
C ILE A 135 -15.57 11.26 -18.81
N LEU A 136 -15.96 10.91 -20.05
CA LEU A 136 -15.44 11.56 -21.27
C LEU A 136 -15.85 13.03 -21.38
N THR A 137 -17.07 13.38 -20.96
CA THR A 137 -17.55 14.77 -20.91
C THR A 137 -16.94 15.57 -19.77
N GLY A 138 -16.27 14.91 -18.81
CA GLY A 138 -15.63 15.55 -17.66
C GLY A 138 -16.57 15.85 -16.50
N GLU A 139 -17.80 15.33 -16.50
CA GLU A 139 -18.72 15.45 -15.36
C GLU A 139 -18.23 14.65 -14.14
N LEU A 140 -17.56 13.51 -14.40
CA LEU A 140 -16.97 12.66 -13.37
C LEU A 140 -15.46 12.79 -13.37
N ASP A 141 -14.93 13.40 -12.31
CA ASP A 141 -13.48 13.54 -12.13
C ASP A 141 -12.86 12.21 -11.67
N THR A 142 -12.13 11.56 -12.57
CA THR A 142 -11.45 10.28 -12.33
C THR A 142 -10.38 10.36 -11.24
N LYS A 143 -9.92 11.57 -10.88
CA LYS A 143 -8.95 11.76 -9.78
C LYS A 143 -9.57 11.50 -8.41
N ARG A 144 -10.89 11.64 -8.28
CA ARG A 144 -11.60 11.44 -7.01
C ARG A 144 -11.63 9.98 -6.60
N PHE A 145 -11.72 9.07 -7.56
CA PHE A 145 -11.76 7.63 -7.32
C PHE A 145 -10.36 7.10 -7.01
N ASP A 146 -10.25 6.31 -5.96
CA ASP A 146 -8.99 5.70 -5.55
C ASP A 146 -8.74 4.41 -6.36
N HIS A 147 -9.81 3.64 -6.60
CA HIS A 147 -9.77 2.40 -7.39
C HIS A 147 -10.84 2.37 -8.50
N VAL A 148 -10.49 1.76 -9.63
CA VAL A 148 -11.41 1.52 -10.76
C VAL A 148 -11.42 0.03 -11.07
N LEU A 149 -12.60 -0.57 -11.03
CA LEU A 149 -12.85 -1.97 -11.34
C LEU A 149 -13.65 -2.07 -12.64
N ALA A 150 -13.40 -3.11 -13.42
CA ALA A 150 -14.11 -3.35 -14.66
C ALA A 150 -14.48 -4.83 -14.82
N HIS A 151 -15.72 -5.08 -15.25
CA HIS A 151 -16.16 -6.40 -15.67
C HIS A 151 -15.75 -6.70 -17.11
N VAL A 152 -15.59 -7.97 -17.48
CA VAL A 152 -15.08 -8.40 -18.81
C VAL A 152 -15.91 -7.82 -19.97
N ASP A 153 -17.20 -7.55 -19.77
CA ASP A 153 -18.09 -7.05 -20.82
C ASP A 153 -17.71 -5.65 -21.33
N ILE A 154 -17.05 -4.83 -20.50
CA ILE A 154 -16.71 -3.44 -20.83
C ILE A 154 -15.30 -3.28 -21.41
N MET A 155 -14.56 -4.38 -21.60
CA MET A 155 -13.17 -4.35 -22.07
C MET A 155 -12.99 -3.63 -23.40
N ALA A 156 -13.94 -3.77 -24.32
CA ALA A 156 -13.89 -3.11 -25.63
C ALA A 156 -13.93 -1.58 -25.53
N ASP A 157 -14.54 -1.03 -24.48
CA ASP A 157 -14.77 0.41 -24.32
C ASP A 157 -13.71 1.07 -23.42
N LEU A 158 -12.96 0.29 -22.63
CA LEU A 158 -11.87 0.77 -21.76
C LEU A 158 -10.75 1.55 -22.47
N PRO A 159 -10.33 1.24 -23.72
CA PRO A 159 -9.29 2.00 -24.40
C PRO A 159 -9.62 3.49 -24.55
N GLN A 160 -10.90 3.85 -24.60
CA GLN A 160 -11.36 5.24 -24.70
C GLN A 160 -11.00 6.04 -23.44
N LEU A 161 -10.90 5.38 -22.29
CA LEU A 161 -10.58 5.99 -20.98
C LEU A 161 -9.08 5.99 -20.68
N ARG A 162 -8.24 5.38 -21.53
CA ARG A 162 -6.79 5.22 -21.29
C ARG A 162 -6.08 6.55 -21.04
N GLY A 163 -6.44 7.60 -21.77
CA GLY A 163 -5.85 8.93 -21.62
C GLY A 163 -6.17 9.59 -20.26
N LEU A 164 -7.34 9.30 -19.70
CA LEU A 164 -7.84 9.89 -18.46
C LEU A 164 -7.43 9.09 -17.22
N LEU A 165 -7.48 7.75 -17.30
CA LEU A 165 -7.18 6.86 -16.16
C LEU A 165 -5.69 6.56 -16.00
N LYS A 166 -4.88 6.64 -17.08
CA LYS A 166 -3.43 6.38 -17.09
C LYS A 166 -3.05 5.11 -16.29
N THR A 167 -2.55 5.27 -15.07
CA THR A 167 -2.08 4.19 -14.18
C THR A 167 -3.21 3.45 -13.46
N LYS A 168 -4.39 4.07 -13.33
CA LYS A 168 -5.59 3.48 -12.71
C LYS A 168 -6.44 2.66 -13.67
N LEU A 169 -5.95 2.43 -14.90
CA LEU A 169 -6.67 1.59 -15.83
C LEU A 169 -6.73 0.16 -15.27
N PRO A 170 -7.94 -0.43 -15.15
CA PRO A 170 -8.07 -1.80 -14.69
C PRO A 170 -7.32 -2.71 -15.65
N SER A 171 -6.46 -3.56 -15.08
CA SER A 171 -5.63 -4.56 -15.75
C SER A 171 -5.61 -5.81 -14.87
N ALA A 172 -5.38 -6.98 -15.47
CA ALA A 172 -5.28 -8.24 -14.74
C ALA A 172 -4.16 -8.18 -13.69
N ALA A 173 -3.06 -7.48 -14.01
CA ALA A 173 -1.94 -7.27 -13.10
C ALA A 173 -2.29 -6.36 -11.91
N ASN A 174 -3.26 -5.45 -12.07
CA ASN A 174 -3.69 -4.51 -11.03
C ASN A 174 -4.85 -5.07 -10.19
N GLY A 175 -5.29 -6.31 -10.43
CA GLY A 175 -6.46 -6.89 -9.78
C GLY A 175 -7.78 -6.20 -10.15
N GLY A 176 -7.81 -5.48 -11.29
CA GLY A 176 -8.95 -4.64 -11.69
C GLY A 176 -10.05 -5.38 -12.46
N TYR A 177 -9.90 -6.69 -12.69
CA TYR A 177 -10.88 -7.50 -13.41
C TYR A 177 -11.47 -8.57 -12.51
N CYS A 178 -12.79 -8.70 -12.55
CA CYS A 178 -13.47 -9.89 -12.10
C CYS A 178 -13.70 -10.77 -13.33
N ALA A 179 -13.10 -11.96 -13.37
CA ALA A 179 -13.46 -12.95 -14.37
C ALA A 179 -14.79 -13.60 -13.95
N PRO A 180 -15.70 -13.88 -14.90
CA PRO A 180 -16.89 -14.67 -14.58
C PRO A 180 -16.43 -16.05 -14.08
N PHE A 181 -16.94 -16.46 -12.92
CA PHE A 181 -16.88 -17.83 -12.44
C PHE A 181 -17.88 -18.71 -13.21
#